data_AF-A0A957TUR3-F1
#
_entry.id   AF-A0A957TUR3-F1
#
_cell.length_a   1.000
_cell.length_b   1.000
_cell.length_c   1.000
_cell.angle_alpha   90.00
_cell.angle_beta   90.00
_cell.angle_gamma   90.00
#
_symmetry.space_group_name_H-M   'P 1'
#
loop_
_entity.id
_entity.type
_entity.pdbx_description
1 polymer ?
#
loop_
_entity_poly.entity_id
_entity_poly.type
_entity_poly.pdbx_seq_one_letter_code
_entity_poly.pdbx_strand_id
1 'polypeptide(L)'
;ALIKPQFEAGKEQVGKGGVVRKQHVHRQVLEENSQLADELNLSIAGMTLSPLLGPAGNVEFLVWYQRRAIERGADTTPKVHAIDVAATIEQLLQKATALRQSKNQA
;
A
#
# COMPACT_ATOMS: atom_id res chain seq x y z
N ALA A 1 -2.26 9.05 0.80
CA ALA A 1 -2.43 8.47 2.15
C ALA A 1 -1.17 7.72 2.55
N LEU A 2 -0.96 7.56 3.86
CA LEU A 2 0.08 6.69 4.44
C LEU A 2 -0.61 5.45 5.00
N ILE A 3 -0.36 4.29 4.39
CA ILE A 3 -0.93 3.01 4.76
C ILE A 3 0.01 2.32 5.73
N LYS A 4 -0.54 1.96 6.89
CA LYS A 4 0.20 1.40 8.03
C LYS A 4 -0.35 0.02 8.36
N PRO A 5 0.25 -1.07 7.83
CA PRO A 5 -0.31 -2.41 7.96
C PRO A 5 -0.64 -2.82 9.41
N GLN A 6 0.10 -2.34 10.41
CA GLN A 6 -0.15 -2.64 11.82
C GLN A 6 -1.47 -2.07 12.38
N PHE A 7 -2.12 -1.15 11.66
CA PHE A 7 -3.43 -0.58 12.05
C PHE A 7 -4.57 -1.04 11.14
N GLU A 8 -4.24 -1.53 9.94
CA GLU A 8 -5.22 -2.02 8.96
C GLU A 8 -5.43 -3.54 9.08
N ALA A 9 -4.38 -4.30 9.42
CA ALA A 9 -4.43 -5.75 9.51
C ALA A 9 -5.21 -6.24 10.73
N GLY A 10 -5.77 -7.46 10.63
CA GLY A 10 -6.43 -8.14 11.74
C GLY A 10 -5.49 -8.33 12.95
N LYS A 11 -6.05 -8.34 14.17
CA LYS A 11 -5.28 -8.41 15.42
C LYS A 11 -4.34 -9.62 15.48
N GLU A 12 -4.76 -10.75 14.93
CA GLU A 12 -4.01 -12.01 14.82
C GLU A 12 -2.86 -11.96 13.80
N GLN A 13 -2.89 -11.00 12.88
CA GLN A 13 -1.86 -10.80 11.87
C GLN A 13 -0.73 -9.87 12.36
N VAL A 14 -0.95 -9.17 13.48
CA VAL A 14 0.03 -8.30 14.12
C VAL A 14 0.88 -9.10 15.12
N GLY A 15 2.17 -9.24 14.83
CA GLY A 15 3.09 -9.99 15.68
C GLY A 15 3.56 -9.23 16.93
N LYS A 16 4.45 -9.87 17.71
CA LYS A 16 5.07 -9.29 18.90
C LYS A 16 5.64 -7.88 18.61
N GLY A 17 5.37 -6.96 19.54
CA GLY A 17 5.79 -5.56 19.44
C GLY A 17 4.94 -4.71 18.51
N GLY A 18 3.78 -5.19 18.05
CA GLY A 18 2.90 -4.43 17.15
C GLY A 18 3.41 -4.37 15.71
N VAL A 19 4.15 -5.41 15.26
CA VAL A 19 4.87 -5.37 13.98
C VAL A 19 4.38 -6.47 13.04
N VAL A 20 3.95 -6.05 11.86
CA VAL A 20 3.46 -6.94 10.79
C VAL A 20 4.64 -7.42 9.95
N ARG A 21 5.06 -8.68 10.13
CA ARG A 21 6.25 -9.24 9.42
C ARG A 21 5.93 -9.97 8.13
N LYS A 22 4.77 -10.62 8.06
CA LYS A 22 4.44 -11.52 6.96
C LYS A 22 4.09 -10.72 5.70
N GLN A 23 4.77 -11.02 4.59
CA GLN A 23 4.58 -10.31 3.31
C GLN A 23 3.13 -10.42 2.79
N HIS A 24 2.47 -11.56 2.97
CA HIS A 24 1.07 -11.70 2.55
C HIS A 24 0.11 -10.76 3.28
N VAL A 25 0.42 -10.35 4.52
CA VAL A 25 -0.40 -9.37 5.25
C VAL A 25 -0.23 -7.99 4.64
N HIS A 26 1.00 -7.61 4.25
CA HIS A 26 1.22 -6.36 3.51
C HIS A 26 0.47 -6.34 2.18
N ARG A 27 0.50 -7.47 1.44
CA ARG A 27 -0.28 -7.62 0.21
C ARG A 27 -1.76 -7.40 0.46
N GLN A 28 -2.33 -8.15 1.40
CA GLN A 28 -3.75 -8.10 1.74
C GLN A 28 -4.18 -6.65 2.03
N VAL A 29 -3.45 -5.96 2.91
CA VAL A 29 -3.74 -4.56 3.24
C VAL A 29 -3.71 -3.63 2.02
N LEU A 30 -2.74 -3.81 1.11
CA LEU A 30 -2.65 -2.97 -0.09
C LEU A 30 -3.76 -3.29 -1.10
N GLU A 31 -4.16 -4.55 -1.22
CA GLU A 31 -5.26 -4.98 -2.10
C GLU A 31 -6.62 -4.49 -1.57
N GLU A 32 -6.90 -4.68 -0.28
CA GLU A 32 -8.11 -4.18 0.39
C GLU A 32 -8.20 -2.65 0.29
N ASN A 33 -7.09 -1.96 0.51
CA ASN A 33 -7.05 -0.50 0.36
C ASN A 33 -7.28 -0.04 -1.10
N SER A 34 -6.82 -0.82 -2.08
CA SER A 34 -7.05 -0.53 -3.49
C SER A 34 -8.51 -0.74 -3.89
N GLN A 35 -9.14 -1.79 -3.35
CA GLN A 35 -10.58 -2.05 -3.52
C GLN A 35 -11.42 -0.94 -2.87
N LEU A 36 -11.09 -0.54 -1.64
CA LEU A 36 -11.78 0.56 -0.96
C LEU A 36 -11.65 1.88 -1.73
N ALA A 37 -10.49 2.15 -2.33
CA ALA A 37 -10.33 3.33 -3.19
C ALA A 37 -11.29 3.30 -4.38
N ASP A 38 -11.48 2.14 -5.02
CA ASP A 38 -12.43 1.94 -6.11
C ASP A 38 -13.88 2.25 -5.67
N GLU A 39 -14.31 1.69 -4.54
CA GLU A 39 -15.63 1.91 -3.93
C GLU A 39 -15.88 3.40 -3.60
N LEU A 40 -14.83 4.13 -3.25
CA LEU A 40 -14.89 5.55 -2.93
C LEU A 40 -14.76 6.48 -4.15
N ASN A 41 -14.83 5.95 -5.38
CA ASN A 41 -14.61 6.68 -6.63
C ASN A 41 -13.23 7.37 -6.68
N LEU A 42 -12.22 6.71 -6.15
CA LEU A 42 -10.82 7.11 -6.24
C LEU A 42 -10.08 6.16 -7.19
N SER A 43 -9.18 6.72 -7.99
CA SER A 43 -8.16 5.97 -8.71
C SER A 43 -6.83 6.07 -7.98
N ILE A 44 -5.95 5.09 -8.19
CA ILE A 44 -4.58 5.13 -7.68
C ILE A 44 -3.68 5.66 -8.79
N ALA A 45 -3.09 6.84 -8.57
CA ALA A 45 -2.13 7.47 -9.46
C ALA A 45 -0.68 7.05 -9.16
N GLY A 46 -0.43 6.46 -7.99
CA GLY A 46 0.90 5.97 -7.63
C GLY A 46 0.93 5.28 -6.27
N MET A 47 1.89 4.37 -6.10
CA MET A 47 2.19 3.73 -4.82
C MET A 47 3.71 3.64 -4.64
N THR A 48 4.19 3.84 -3.41
CA THR A 48 5.59 3.67 -3.06
C THR A 48 5.75 3.22 -1.62
N LEU A 49 6.96 2.80 -1.24
CA LEU A 49 7.31 2.59 0.17
C LEU A 49 7.52 3.94 0.86
N SER A 50 7.17 4.01 2.13
CA SER A 50 7.74 5.02 3.02
C SER A 50 9.26 4.85 3.05
N PRO A 51 10.05 5.93 2.94
CA PRO A 51 11.51 5.86 3.02
C PRO A 51 12.01 5.47 4.41
N LEU A 52 11.15 5.61 5.43
CA LEU A 52 11.44 5.28 6.82
C LEU A 52 10.54 4.15 7.29
N LEU A 53 11.10 3.28 8.13
CA LEU A 53 10.31 2.35 8.92
C LEU A 53 9.57 3.13 10.02
N GLY A 54 8.37 2.67 10.38
CA GLY A 54 7.66 3.18 11.55
C GLY A 54 8.47 2.92 12.84
N PRO A 55 8.14 3.58 13.97
CA PRO A 55 8.95 3.52 15.20
C PRO A 55 9.26 2.12 15.72
N ALA A 56 8.32 1.18 15.56
CA ALA A 56 8.50 -0.23 15.95
C ALA A 56 9.15 -1.11 14.87
N GLY A 57 9.55 -0.54 13.71
CA GLY A 57 10.11 -1.27 12.58
C GLY A 57 9.08 -1.75 11.55
N ASN A 58 7.87 -1.19 11.54
CA ASN A 58 6.88 -1.50 10.51
C ASN A 58 7.29 -0.92 9.16
N VAL A 59 7.08 -1.70 8.10
CA VAL A 59 7.12 -1.17 6.74
C VAL A 59 5.79 -0.47 6.48
N GLU A 60 5.83 0.76 5.98
CA GLU A 60 4.66 1.59 5.69
C GLU A 60 4.69 1.99 4.21
N PHE A 61 3.52 2.26 3.63
CA PHE A 61 3.37 2.53 2.20
C PHE A 61 2.70 3.88 1.96
N LEU A 62 3.10 4.57 0.91
CA LEU A 62 2.47 5.81 0.46
C LEU A 62 1.64 5.50 -0.78
N VAL A 63 0.38 5.96 -0.79
CA VAL A 63 -0.52 5.83 -1.93
C VAL A 63 -1.00 7.22 -2.35
N TRP A 64 -0.90 7.51 -3.64
CA TRP A 64 -1.44 8.72 -4.23
C TRP A 64 -2.79 8.40 -4.87
N TYR A 65 -3.86 8.87 -4.24
CA TYR A 65 -5.20 8.79 -4.82
C TYR A 65 -5.53 10.03 -5.65
N GLN A 66 -6.33 9.81 -6.67
CA GLN A 66 -6.95 10.84 -7.49
C GLN A 66 -8.46 10.61 -7.48
N ARG A 67 -9.24 11.67 -7.31
CA ARG A 67 -10.70 11.57 -7.46
C ARG A 67 -11.04 11.25 -8.90
N ARG A 68 -11.91 10.27 -9.13
CA ARG A 68 -12.40 10.00 -10.48
C ARG A 68 -13.28 11.13 -10.97
N ALA A 69 -13.04 11.57 -12.21
CA ALA A 69 -13.99 12.36 -12.95
C ALA A 69 -14.96 11.39 -13.62
N ILE A 70 -16.22 11.37 -13.19
CA ILE A 70 -17.26 10.52 -13.79
C ILE A 70 -18.26 11.45 -14.48
N GLU A 71 -18.31 11.39 -15.80
CA GLU A 71 -19.22 12.17 -16.63
C GLU A 71 -20.18 11.24 -17.38
N ARG A 72 -21.49 11.46 -17.21
CA ARG A 72 -22.54 10.63 -17.85
C ARG A 72 -22.36 9.12 -17.64
N GLY A 73 -21.84 8.72 -16.48
CA GLY A 73 -21.58 7.32 -16.12
C GLY A 73 -20.29 6.73 -16.69
N ALA A 74 -19.49 7.51 -17.43
CA ALA A 74 -18.17 7.10 -17.90
C ALA A 74 -17.06 7.71 -17.03
N ASP A 75 -16.04 6.91 -16.73
CA ASP A 75 -14.81 7.40 -16.09
C ASP A 75 -13.97 8.19 -17.13
N THR A 76 -13.93 9.51 -16.96
CA THR A 76 -13.19 10.47 -17.78
C THR A 76 -11.92 10.96 -17.09
N THR A 77 -11.52 10.33 -15.98
CA THR A 77 -10.31 10.72 -15.24
C THR A 77 -9.11 10.73 -16.17
N PRO A 78 -8.35 11.84 -16.23
CA PRO A 78 -7.14 11.90 -17.04
C PRO A 78 -6.19 10.78 -16.65
N LYS A 79 -5.97 9.82 -17.56
CA LYS A 79 -5.09 8.64 -17.34
C LYS A 79 -3.61 8.98 -17.41
N VAL A 80 -3.21 10.16 -16.95
CA VAL A 80 -1.84 10.67 -17.07
C VAL A 80 -0.85 9.80 -16.29
N HIS A 81 -1.33 9.03 -15.30
CA HIS A 81 -0.53 8.14 -14.44
C HIS A 81 -1.25 6.85 -14.05
N ALA A 82 -1.99 6.20 -14.97
CA ALA A 82 -2.59 4.91 -14.66
C ALA A 82 -1.48 3.88 -14.39
N ILE A 83 -1.37 3.41 -13.14
CA ILE A 83 -0.43 2.35 -12.77
C ILE A 83 -1.09 0.98 -12.92
N ASP A 84 -0.30 -0.04 -13.23
CA ASP A 84 -0.71 -1.42 -12.97
C ASP A 84 -0.61 -1.67 -11.46
N VAL A 85 -1.74 -1.61 -10.76
CA VAL A 85 -1.80 -1.75 -9.30
C VAL A 85 -1.25 -3.10 -8.85
N ALA A 86 -1.60 -4.19 -9.55
CA ALA A 86 -1.16 -5.53 -9.17
C ALA A 86 0.37 -5.67 -9.32
N ALA A 87 0.93 -5.28 -10.46
CA ALA A 87 2.37 -5.31 -10.68
C ALA A 87 3.11 -4.37 -9.72
N THR A 88 2.52 -3.20 -9.41
CA THR A 88 3.11 -2.25 -8.46
C THR A 88 3.15 -2.83 -7.05
N ILE A 89 2.09 -3.50 -6.60
CA ILE A 89 2.07 -4.18 -5.29
C ILE A 89 3.19 -5.22 -5.23
N GLU A 90 3.37 -6.06 -6.26
CA GLU A 90 4.47 -7.03 -6.30
C GLU A 90 5.84 -6.38 -6.12
N GLN A 91 6.10 -5.29 -6.85
CA GLN A 91 7.35 -4.56 -6.74
C GLN A 91 7.55 -3.95 -5.34
N LEU A 92 6.49 -3.45 -4.71
CA LEU A 92 6.56 -2.91 -3.35
C LEU A 92 6.86 -3.99 -2.33
N LEU A 93 6.29 -5.18 -2.47
CA LEU A 93 6.55 -6.31 -1.57
C LEU A 93 8.00 -6.78 -1.68
N GLN A 94 8.57 -6.82 -2.90
CA GLN A 94 9.98 -7.12 -3.11
C GLN A 94 10.88 -6.07 -2.43
N LYS A 95 10.60 -4.79 -2.65
CA LYS A 95 11.35 -3.68 -2.03
C LYS A 95 11.21 -3.69 -0.49
N ALA A 96 10.04 -4.02 0.04
CA ALA A 96 9.80 -4.11 1.48
C ALA A 96 10.66 -5.19 2.14
N THR A 97 10.79 -6.34 1.48
CA THR A 97 11.66 -7.43 1.91
C THR A 97 13.12 -7.01 1.90
N ALA A 98 13.58 -6.34 0.83
CA ALA A 98 14.95 -5.84 0.73
C ALA A 98 15.26 -4.79 1.81
N LEU A 99 14.35 -3.84 2.06
CA LEU A 99 14.50 -2.80 3.08
C LEU A 99 14.70 -3.39 4.48
N ARG A 100 13.99 -4.49 4.80
CA ARG A 100 14.16 -5.19 6.08
C ARG A 100 15.51 -5.90 6.17
N GLN A 101 15.93 -6.56 5.10
CA GLN A 101 17.21 -7.25 5.07
C GLN A 101 18.37 -6.26 5.27
N SER A 102 18.33 -5.10 4.61
CA SER A 102 19.37 -4.08 4.77
C SER A 102 19.42 -3.49 6.17
N LYS A 103 18.29 -3.39 6.89
CA LYS A 103 18.23 -2.85 8.25
C LYS A 103 18.62 -3.85 9.33
N ASN A 104 18.50 -5.16 9.08
CA ASN A 104 18.94 -6.20 10.02
C ASN A 104 20.44 -6.50 9.92
N GLN A 105 21.12 -5.98 8.89
CA GLN A 105 22.57 -6.15 8.68
C GLN A 105 23.40 -4.95 9.17
N ALA A 106 22.75 -3.88 9.64
CA ALA A 106 23.36 -2.66 10.18
C ALA A 106 23.14 -2.59 11.69
#